data_AF-A0A0N1HXI7-F1
#
_entry.id   AF-A0A0N1HXI7-F1
#
_cell.length_a   1.000
_cell.length_b   1.000
_cell.length_c   1.000
_cell.angle_alpha   90.00
_cell.angle_beta   90.00
_cell.angle_gamma   90.00
#
_symmetry.space_group_name_H-M   'P 1'
#
loop_
_entity.id
_entity.type
_entity.pdbx_description
1 polymer ?
#
loop_
_entity_poly.entity_id
_entity_poly.type
_entity_poly.pdbx_seq_one_letter_code
_entity_poly.pdbx_strand_id
1 'polypeptide(L)'
;MHRPIWQYALVALLVWLCLLYLVVTHDVAPLQHVHPLDDDHIISKIQNSTLGFQEISVISLPERTDKRDAWTIMSSLFDLDIGLADGVDGAAVSEKALPHTFHQAPGIVGCWRAHMNVLQDIVNRNVASALVFEDDADWDVSIRDQLVQFGRGARWLQNTTDDINNVDSPYGTEWDILWLGNCAAKADHWDDRRFVLENDTTADPSELRSYGIGPGTMYWPGSHTRLVFSQSYGVCTTAYAVSQSGARKMLYHLGLQPFNAPLDLALSDMCKNKSSAFNCIGVWPPLIGVYRAAGRWSSDIEAGGGGEVAVAHAERIVYSARMNVERLLRGDDRFVAANPGFSETELTMDEISAAIGRPERLSETNFKWEQGH
;
A
#
# COMPACT_ATOMS: atom_id res chain seq x y z
N MET A 1 -47.83 -29.21 -58.30
CA MET A 1 -47.12 -29.62 -57.07
C MET A 1 -46.39 -28.40 -56.51
N HIS A 2 -47.05 -27.62 -55.64
CA HIS A 2 -46.41 -26.51 -54.93
C HIS A 2 -46.22 -26.94 -53.48
N ARG A 3 -44.97 -27.15 -53.06
CA ARG A 3 -44.65 -27.38 -51.65
C ARG A 3 -44.98 -26.11 -50.87
N PRO A 4 -45.68 -26.19 -49.73
CA PRO A 4 -46.15 -25.01 -49.01
C PRO A 4 -44.97 -24.23 -48.42
N ILE A 5 -44.89 -22.95 -48.79
CA ILE A 5 -43.85 -21.98 -48.39
C ILE A 5 -43.66 -21.91 -46.87
N TRP A 6 -44.70 -22.24 -46.10
CA TRP A 6 -44.69 -22.32 -44.64
C TRP A 6 -43.64 -23.29 -44.06
N GLN A 7 -43.27 -24.36 -44.78
CA GLN A 7 -42.25 -25.29 -44.30
C GLN A 7 -40.86 -24.64 -44.24
N TYR A 8 -40.53 -23.74 -45.16
CA TYR A 8 -39.25 -23.03 -45.17
C TYR A 8 -39.19 -21.94 -44.09
N ALA A 9 -40.32 -21.27 -43.83
CA ALA A 9 -40.43 -20.28 -42.76
C ALA A 9 -40.23 -20.91 -41.37
N LEU A 10 -40.78 -22.11 -41.15
CA LEU A 10 -40.63 -22.85 -39.90
C LEU A 10 -39.19 -23.31 -39.65
N VAL A 11 -38.51 -23.80 -40.69
CA VAL A 11 -37.09 -24.19 -40.60
C VAL A 11 -36.20 -22.98 -40.34
N ALA A 12 -36.46 -21.85 -41.00
CA ALA A 12 -35.71 -20.61 -40.77
C ALA A 12 -35.88 -20.08 -39.34
N LEU A 13 -37.10 -20.14 -38.79
CA LEU A 13 -37.38 -19.75 -37.40
C LEU A 13 -36.63 -20.66 -36.41
N LEU A 14 -36.63 -21.97 -36.64
CA LEU A 14 -35.93 -22.94 -35.78
C LEU A 14 -34.41 -22.76 -35.82
N VAL A 15 -33.83 -22.50 -37.00
CA VAL A 15 -32.41 -22.19 -37.14
C VAL A 15 -32.07 -20.88 -36.44
N TRP A 16 -32.90 -19.86 -36.58
CA TRP A 16 -32.70 -18.58 -35.90
C TRP A 16 -32.79 -18.71 -34.38
N LEU A 17 -33.75 -19.47 -33.86
CA LEU A 17 -33.87 -19.77 -32.43
C LEU A 17 -32.70 -20.61 -31.90
N CYS A 18 -32.20 -21.58 -32.66
CA CYS A 18 -30.98 -22.33 -32.31
C CYS A 18 -29.74 -21.45 -32.31
N LEU A 19 -29.58 -20.55 -33.29
CA LEU A 19 -28.48 -19.60 -33.31
C LEU A 19 -28.57 -18.59 -32.15
N LEU A 20 -29.78 -18.13 -31.82
CA LEU A 20 -30.01 -17.26 -30.66
C LEU A 20 -29.68 -17.99 -29.36
N TYR A 21 -30.06 -19.28 -29.24
CA TYR A 21 -29.71 -20.11 -28.08
C TYR A 21 -28.19 -20.34 -27.99
N LEU A 22 -27.50 -20.59 -29.09
CA LEU A 22 -26.04 -20.74 -29.12
C LEU A 22 -25.31 -19.44 -28.77
N VAL A 23 -25.82 -18.28 -29.22
CA VAL A 23 -25.26 -16.96 -28.84
C VAL A 23 -25.50 -16.65 -27.36
N VAL A 24 -26.71 -16.89 -26.87
CA VAL A 24 -27.06 -16.67 -25.44
C VAL A 24 -26.31 -17.64 -24.51
N THR A 25 -25.95 -18.84 -24.98
CA THR A 25 -25.19 -19.82 -24.18
C THR A 25 -23.68 -19.69 -24.32
N HIS A 26 -23.15 -18.98 -25.33
CA HIS A 26 -21.71 -18.75 -25.49
C HIS A 26 -21.18 -17.48 -24.79
N ASP A 27 -22.03 -16.54 -24.39
CA ASP A 27 -21.60 -15.33 -23.64
C ASP A 27 -21.71 -15.44 -22.12
N VAL A 28 -21.96 -16.64 -21.59
CA VAL A 28 -21.79 -16.90 -20.15
C VAL A 28 -20.56 -17.77 -19.97
N ALA A 29 -19.38 -17.17 -20.10
CA ALA A 29 -18.20 -17.72 -19.46
C ALA A 29 -18.59 -17.93 -17.99
N PRO A 30 -18.45 -19.15 -17.43
CA PRO A 30 -18.65 -19.32 -16.00
C PRO A 30 -17.66 -18.37 -15.33
N LEU A 31 -18.16 -17.51 -14.45
CA LEU A 31 -17.33 -16.83 -13.46
C LEU A 31 -16.44 -17.91 -12.88
N GLN A 32 -15.14 -17.86 -13.16
CA GLN A 32 -14.18 -18.64 -12.40
C GLN A 32 -14.41 -18.21 -10.95
N HIS A 33 -15.07 -19.08 -10.19
CA HIS A 33 -15.04 -18.99 -8.74
C HIS A 33 -13.58 -19.14 -8.36
N VAL A 34 -12.92 -17.99 -8.16
CA VAL A 34 -11.67 -17.92 -7.40
C VAL A 34 -12.01 -18.57 -6.07
N HIS A 35 -11.48 -19.77 -5.82
CA HIS A 35 -11.69 -20.51 -4.60
C HIS A 35 -11.23 -19.63 -3.42
N PRO A 36 -12.13 -19.15 -2.53
CA PRO A 36 -11.76 -18.17 -1.50
C PRO A 36 -10.93 -18.76 -0.34
N LEU A 37 -10.56 -20.05 -0.40
CA LEU A 37 -10.10 -20.83 0.77
C LEU A 37 -8.80 -21.62 0.53
N ASP A 38 -8.23 -21.65 -0.68
CA ASP A 38 -6.92 -22.30 -0.93
C ASP A 38 -5.72 -21.34 -0.70
N ASP A 39 -5.98 -20.04 -0.49
CA ASP A 39 -4.99 -18.99 -0.17
C ASP A 39 -4.61 -18.93 1.33
N ASP A 40 -5.27 -19.71 2.20
CA ASP A 40 -5.17 -19.53 3.66
C ASP A 40 -3.75 -19.78 4.20
N HIS A 41 -3.03 -20.79 3.70
CA HIS A 41 -1.68 -21.06 4.19
C HIS A 41 -0.68 -19.96 3.81
N ILE A 42 -0.68 -19.48 2.56
CA ILE A 42 0.28 -18.45 2.13
C ILE A 42 -0.03 -17.11 2.76
N ILE A 43 -1.31 -16.70 2.80
CA ILE A 43 -1.75 -15.45 3.44
C ILE A 43 -1.48 -15.47 4.94
N SER A 44 -1.58 -16.63 5.60
CA SER A 44 -1.29 -16.75 7.04
C SER A 44 0.14 -16.33 7.43
N LYS A 45 1.10 -16.31 6.48
CA LYS A 45 2.47 -15.85 6.76
C LYS A 45 2.55 -14.39 7.21
N ILE A 46 1.55 -13.58 6.89
CA ILE A 46 1.43 -12.20 7.38
C ILE A 46 1.35 -12.15 8.93
N GLN A 47 0.95 -13.24 9.56
CA GLN A 47 0.85 -13.33 11.02
C GLN A 47 2.19 -13.56 11.72
N ASN A 48 3.30 -13.76 10.99
CA ASN A 48 4.63 -13.91 11.59
C ASN A 48 5.20 -12.56 12.09
N SER A 49 6.35 -12.59 12.76
CA SER A 49 6.98 -11.38 13.31
C SER A 49 7.52 -10.38 12.27
N THR A 50 7.55 -10.75 10.99
CA THR A 50 8.03 -9.89 9.89
C THR A 50 6.90 -9.50 8.92
N LEU A 51 5.63 -9.72 9.31
CA LEU A 51 4.46 -9.41 8.50
C LEU A 51 4.48 -10.06 7.11
N GLY A 52 5.11 -11.23 6.97
CA GLY A 52 5.25 -11.94 5.71
C GLY A 52 6.37 -11.43 4.78
N PHE A 53 7.17 -10.47 5.22
CA PHE A 53 8.42 -10.05 4.56
C PHE A 53 9.60 -10.86 5.10
N GLN A 54 10.77 -10.76 4.46
CA GLN A 54 11.97 -11.38 5.03
C GLN A 54 12.49 -10.61 6.25
N GLU A 55 12.38 -9.28 6.23
CA GLU A 55 12.77 -8.43 7.35
C GLU A 55 12.00 -7.10 7.37
N ILE A 56 12.02 -6.43 8.52
CA ILE A 56 11.51 -5.08 8.71
C ILE A 56 12.69 -4.16 9.06
N SER A 57 12.80 -3.02 8.40
CA SER A 57 13.82 -2.01 8.66
C SER A 57 13.17 -0.68 9.04
N VAL A 58 13.62 -0.07 10.13
CA VAL A 58 13.15 1.25 10.59
C VAL A 58 14.31 2.23 10.47
N ILE A 59 14.14 3.26 9.64
CA ILE A 59 15.14 4.31 9.47
C ILE A 59 14.93 5.37 10.56
N SER A 60 15.90 5.50 11.46
CA SER A 60 15.90 6.51 12.51
C SER A 60 17.28 7.11 12.71
N LEU A 61 17.37 8.43 12.84
CA LEU A 61 18.63 9.08 13.20
C LEU A 61 19.17 8.54 14.54
N PRO A 62 20.48 8.26 14.67
CA PRO A 62 21.08 7.75 15.90
C PRO A 62 20.75 8.56 17.16
N GLU A 63 20.66 9.88 17.03
CA GLU A 63 20.37 10.83 18.10
C GLU A 63 18.88 10.85 18.52
N ARG A 64 17.96 10.32 17.69
CA ARG A 64 16.51 10.27 17.95
C ARG A 64 16.13 9.11 18.86
N THR A 65 16.79 9.06 20.02
CA THR A 65 16.55 8.07 21.08
C THR A 65 15.09 8.03 21.53
N ASP A 66 14.42 9.20 21.54
CA ASP A 66 12.98 9.32 21.79
C ASP A 66 12.12 8.46 20.85
N LYS A 67 12.45 8.47 19.55
CA LYS A 67 11.73 7.67 18.56
C LYS A 67 12.12 6.19 18.62
N ARG A 68 13.39 5.88 18.88
CA ARG A 68 13.88 4.49 19.03
C ARG A 68 13.28 3.80 20.27
N ASP A 69 13.11 4.52 21.37
CA ASP A 69 12.41 4.03 22.56
C ASP A 69 10.94 3.71 22.24
N ALA A 70 10.27 4.60 21.51
CA ALA A 70 8.90 4.36 21.07
C ALA A 70 8.81 3.12 20.16
N TRP A 71 9.72 2.95 19.21
CA TRP A 71 9.78 1.75 18.37
C TRP A 71 10.04 0.47 19.15
N THR A 72 10.86 0.53 20.21
CA THR A 72 11.11 -0.63 21.08
C THR A 72 9.84 -1.12 21.77
N ILE A 73 9.02 -0.20 22.27
CA ILE A 73 7.72 -0.54 22.87
C ILE A 73 6.76 -1.04 21.80
N MET A 74 6.67 -0.35 20.66
CA MET A 74 5.74 -0.70 19.59
C MET A 74 6.05 -2.07 18.98
N SER A 75 7.31 -2.39 18.70
CA SER A 75 7.68 -3.70 18.16
C SER A 75 7.42 -4.82 19.17
N SER A 76 7.69 -4.58 20.46
CA SER A 76 7.39 -5.55 21.52
C SER A 76 5.90 -5.81 21.70
N LEU A 77 5.04 -4.78 21.61
CA LEU A 77 3.59 -4.92 21.78
C LEU A 77 2.92 -5.66 20.61
N PHE A 78 3.49 -5.54 19.40
CA PHE A 78 2.94 -6.13 18.18
C PHE A 78 3.66 -7.41 17.73
N ASP A 79 4.64 -7.89 18.53
CA ASP A 79 5.51 -9.02 18.20
C ASP A 79 6.15 -8.87 16.81
N LEU A 80 6.81 -7.72 16.60
CA LEU A 80 7.51 -7.39 15.35
C LEU A 80 9.02 -7.52 15.53
N ASP A 81 9.65 -8.28 14.66
CA ASP A 81 11.11 -8.36 14.55
C ASP A 81 11.59 -7.24 13.63
N ILE A 82 12.19 -6.21 14.22
CA ILE A 82 12.63 -5.00 13.51
C ILE A 82 14.16 -4.85 13.58
N GLY A 83 14.75 -4.44 12.46
CA GLY A 83 16.11 -3.92 12.38
C GLY A 83 16.09 -2.39 12.37
N LEU A 84 16.96 -1.77 13.18
CA LEU A 84 17.20 -0.33 13.06
C LEU A 84 18.23 -0.06 11.97
N ALA A 85 17.89 0.83 11.05
CA ALA A 85 18.81 1.42 10.09
C ALA A 85 19.09 2.87 10.50
N ASP A 86 20.36 3.24 10.52
CA ASP A 86 20.74 4.61 10.88
C ASP A 86 20.31 5.59 9.79
N GLY A 87 19.55 6.60 10.22
CA GLY A 87 19.35 7.82 9.45
C GLY A 87 20.68 8.54 9.20
N VAL A 88 20.69 9.44 8.23
CA VAL A 88 21.91 10.14 7.82
C VAL A 88 21.69 11.64 7.93
N ASP A 89 22.59 12.32 8.66
CA ASP A 89 22.71 13.77 8.57
C ASP A 89 23.22 14.14 7.16
N GLY A 90 22.33 14.68 6.34
CA GLY A 90 22.67 15.03 4.97
C GLY A 90 23.68 16.17 4.84
N ALA A 91 23.90 16.98 5.89
CA ALA A 91 24.96 17.98 5.91
C ALA A 91 26.36 17.33 5.99
N ALA A 92 26.45 16.11 6.51
CA ALA A 92 27.69 15.33 6.58
C ALA A 92 27.98 14.51 5.31
N VAL A 93 27.04 14.43 4.36
CA VAL A 93 27.23 13.67 3.12
C VAL A 93 28.17 14.41 2.17
N SER A 94 29.23 13.73 1.72
CA SER A 94 30.16 14.32 0.76
C SER A 94 29.48 14.60 -0.58
N GLU A 95 29.70 15.80 -1.15
CA GLU A 95 29.25 16.14 -2.51
C GLU A 95 29.71 15.12 -3.56
N LYS A 96 30.86 14.47 -3.36
CA LYS A 96 31.39 13.43 -4.25
C LYS A 96 30.52 12.17 -4.30
N ALA A 97 29.69 11.95 -3.29
CA ALA A 97 28.77 10.81 -3.22
C ALA A 97 27.41 11.12 -3.85
N LEU A 98 27.12 12.38 -4.19
CA LEU A 98 25.85 12.76 -4.78
C LEU A 98 25.82 12.43 -6.28
N PRO A 99 24.69 11.93 -6.80
CA PRO A 99 24.45 11.84 -8.23
C PRO A 99 24.62 13.22 -8.89
N HIS A 100 25.15 13.26 -10.12
CA HIS A 100 25.59 14.51 -10.76
C HIS A 100 24.53 15.62 -10.79
N THR A 101 23.26 15.26 -10.97
CA THR A 101 22.14 16.22 -11.08
C THR A 101 21.39 16.43 -9.77
N PHE A 102 21.79 15.77 -8.67
CA PHE A 102 21.05 15.76 -7.43
C PHE A 102 21.45 16.93 -6.52
N HIS A 103 20.73 18.05 -6.68
CA HIS A 103 20.93 19.29 -5.93
C HIS A 103 19.74 19.52 -4.99
N GLN A 104 19.87 19.06 -3.76
CA GLN A 104 18.80 19.08 -2.75
C GLN A 104 19.27 19.70 -1.43
N ALA A 105 18.30 20.08 -0.59
CA ALA A 105 18.58 20.54 0.76
C ALA A 105 19.17 19.40 1.63
N PRO A 106 19.96 19.70 2.66
CA PRO A 106 20.60 18.67 3.51
C PRO A 106 19.62 17.61 4.04
N GLY A 107 18.44 17.99 4.53
CA GLY A 107 17.47 17.01 5.02
C GLY A 107 17.00 16.01 3.95
N ILE A 108 16.80 16.46 2.71
CA ILE A 108 16.44 15.61 1.58
C ILE A 108 17.62 14.71 1.17
N VAL A 109 18.85 15.22 1.21
CA VAL A 109 20.06 14.42 0.99
C VAL A 109 20.21 13.33 2.05
N GLY A 110 19.94 13.65 3.31
CA GLY A 110 19.97 12.71 4.42
C GLY A 110 18.94 11.59 4.28
N CYS A 111 17.69 11.96 3.98
CA CYS A 111 16.61 11.02 3.65
C CYS A 111 17.02 10.08 2.51
N TRP A 112 17.39 10.64 1.35
CA TRP A 112 17.84 9.84 0.20
C TRP A 112 18.96 8.88 0.57
N ARG A 113 19.98 9.36 1.30
CA ARG A 113 21.15 8.55 1.64
C ARG A 113 20.80 7.41 2.60
N ALA A 114 19.94 7.66 3.58
CA ALA A 114 19.49 6.65 4.53
C ALA A 114 18.75 5.50 3.81
N HIS A 115 17.80 5.82 2.92
CA HIS A 115 17.11 4.80 2.13
C HIS A 115 18.07 4.07 1.18
N MET A 116 18.98 4.78 0.52
CA MET A 116 19.99 4.14 -0.34
C MET A 116 20.90 3.18 0.44
N ASN A 117 21.18 3.41 1.72
CA ASN A 117 21.92 2.48 2.57
C ASN A 117 21.12 1.19 2.83
N VAL A 118 19.83 1.32 3.16
CA VAL A 118 18.93 0.16 3.33
C VAL A 118 18.85 -0.64 2.03
N LEU A 119 18.69 0.01 0.87
CA LEU A 119 18.64 -0.66 -0.43
C LEU A 119 19.96 -1.39 -0.76
N GLN A 120 21.12 -0.77 -0.45
CA GLN A 120 22.42 -1.42 -0.63
C GLN A 120 22.53 -2.68 0.25
N ASP A 121 22.09 -2.60 1.50
CA ASP A 121 22.14 -3.72 2.43
C ASP A 121 21.24 -4.89 1.98
N ILE A 122 19.99 -4.61 1.57
CA ILE A 122 19.07 -5.58 0.96
C ILE A 122 19.73 -6.30 -0.21
N VAL A 123 20.37 -5.55 -1.13
CA VAL A 123 21.02 -6.13 -2.31
C VAL A 123 22.26 -6.95 -1.93
N ASN A 124 23.09 -6.45 -1.02
CA ASN A 124 24.33 -7.11 -0.60
C ASN A 124 24.08 -8.41 0.16
N ARG A 125 23.06 -8.44 1.02
CA ARG A 125 22.66 -9.63 1.79
C ARG A 125 21.70 -10.54 1.02
N ASN A 126 21.30 -10.16 -0.20
CA ASN A 126 20.33 -10.88 -1.02
C ASN A 126 19.00 -11.13 -0.26
N VAL A 127 18.51 -10.10 0.41
CA VAL A 127 17.20 -10.10 1.08
C VAL A 127 16.10 -10.08 0.02
N ALA A 128 15.19 -11.03 0.07
CA ALA A 128 14.11 -11.23 -0.90
C ALA A 128 13.09 -10.09 -0.87
N SER A 129 12.70 -9.64 0.32
CA SER A 129 11.79 -8.50 0.51
C SER A 129 11.99 -7.87 1.89
N ALA A 130 11.86 -6.54 1.96
CA ALA A 130 11.93 -5.81 3.22
C ALA A 130 10.81 -4.79 3.31
N LEU A 131 10.20 -4.66 4.49
CA LEU A 131 9.31 -3.55 4.84
C LEU A 131 10.12 -2.45 5.49
N VAL A 132 10.12 -1.26 4.90
CA VAL A 132 10.88 -0.10 5.35
C VAL A 132 9.94 0.93 5.96
N PHE A 133 10.24 1.39 7.17
CA PHE A 133 9.53 2.43 7.90
C PHE A 133 10.39 3.67 8.12
N GLU A 134 9.77 4.85 8.08
CA GLU A 134 10.27 6.06 8.72
C GLU A 134 10.00 5.99 10.23
N ASP A 135 10.82 6.66 11.04
CA ASP A 135 10.78 6.52 12.50
C ASP A 135 9.59 7.20 13.20
N ASP A 136 8.82 8.01 12.48
CA ASP A 136 7.54 8.58 12.94
C ASP A 136 6.31 7.81 12.42
N ALA A 137 6.50 6.62 11.82
CA ALA A 137 5.40 5.80 11.36
C ALA A 137 4.53 5.24 12.50
N ASP A 138 3.26 5.02 12.17
CA ASP A 138 2.22 4.46 13.03
C ASP A 138 1.19 3.69 12.20
N TRP A 139 0.49 2.75 12.83
CA TRP A 139 -0.44 1.84 12.17
C TRP A 139 -1.69 1.61 13.02
N ASP A 140 -2.76 1.06 12.42
CA ASP A 140 -3.92 0.61 13.18
C ASP A 140 -3.57 -0.64 14.02
N VAL A 141 -4.19 -0.78 15.20
CA VAL A 141 -4.03 -1.98 16.05
C VAL A 141 -4.30 -3.31 15.32
N SER A 142 -5.07 -3.29 14.22
CA SER A 142 -5.39 -4.43 13.36
C SER A 142 -4.49 -4.58 12.13
N ILE A 143 -3.26 -4.03 12.13
CA ILE A 143 -2.35 -3.99 10.97
C ILE A 143 -2.16 -5.36 10.28
N ARG A 144 -2.18 -6.46 11.03
CA ARG A 144 -2.06 -7.82 10.47
C ARG A 144 -3.26 -8.18 9.60
N ASP A 145 -4.47 -7.88 10.05
CA ASP A 145 -5.71 -8.12 9.31
C ASP A 145 -5.83 -7.21 8.09
N GLN A 146 -5.43 -5.95 8.25
CA GLN A 146 -5.31 -5.00 7.13
C GLN A 146 -4.36 -5.53 6.05
N LEU A 147 -3.18 -6.03 6.46
CA LEU A 147 -2.20 -6.60 5.55
C LEU A 147 -2.69 -7.91 4.91
N VAL A 148 -3.49 -8.72 5.61
CA VAL A 148 -4.16 -9.90 5.02
C VAL A 148 -5.02 -9.50 3.82
N GLN A 149 -5.84 -8.46 3.96
CA GLN A 149 -6.66 -7.97 2.85
C GLN A 149 -5.79 -7.33 1.75
N PHE A 150 -4.75 -6.59 2.13
CA PHE A 150 -3.80 -6.04 1.17
C PHE A 150 -3.09 -7.13 0.37
N GLY A 151 -2.62 -8.21 1.00
CA GLY A 151 -1.97 -9.35 0.37
C GLY A 151 -2.88 -10.05 -0.64
N ARG A 152 -4.14 -10.28 -0.28
CA ARG A 152 -5.17 -10.79 -1.20
C ARG A 152 -5.33 -9.88 -2.43
N GLY A 153 -5.44 -8.57 -2.21
CA GLY A 153 -5.54 -7.59 -3.30
C GLY A 153 -4.30 -7.54 -4.19
N ALA A 154 -3.12 -7.51 -3.58
CA ALA A 154 -1.84 -7.47 -4.28
C ALA A 154 -1.64 -8.71 -5.16
N ARG A 155 -1.88 -9.92 -4.63
CA ARG A 155 -1.78 -11.18 -5.40
C ARG A 155 -2.74 -11.21 -6.57
N TRP A 156 -3.98 -10.75 -6.36
CA TRP A 156 -4.98 -10.69 -7.42
C TRP A 156 -4.61 -9.70 -8.53
N LEU A 157 -4.10 -8.51 -8.19
CA LEU A 157 -3.62 -7.52 -9.17
C LEU A 157 -2.44 -8.03 -10.01
N GLN A 158 -1.65 -8.95 -9.47
CA GLN A 158 -0.55 -9.58 -10.21
C GLN A 158 -1.00 -10.76 -11.08
N ASN A 159 -2.29 -11.16 -11.04
CA ASN A 159 -2.79 -12.41 -11.61
C ASN A 159 -1.89 -13.60 -11.20
N THR A 160 -1.45 -13.63 -9.94
CA THR A 160 -0.46 -14.61 -9.46
C THR A 160 -1.01 -16.03 -9.66
N THR A 161 -0.53 -16.74 -10.69
CA THR A 161 -0.84 -18.16 -10.94
C THR A 161 0.19 -19.08 -10.31
N ASP A 162 1.15 -18.51 -9.58
CA ASP A 162 2.25 -19.27 -9.01
C ASP A 162 1.72 -20.43 -8.18
N ASP A 163 2.35 -21.60 -8.37
CA ASP A 163 2.09 -22.77 -7.56
C ASP A 163 2.22 -22.36 -6.08
N ILE A 164 1.08 -22.34 -5.38
CA ILE A 164 0.96 -21.96 -3.96
C ILE A 164 1.94 -22.77 -3.09
N ASN A 165 2.41 -23.92 -3.59
CA ASN A 165 3.39 -24.78 -2.93
C ASN A 165 4.85 -24.31 -3.07
N ASN A 166 5.17 -23.36 -3.96
CA ASN A 166 6.55 -22.97 -4.31
C ASN A 166 6.83 -21.46 -4.23
N VAL A 167 5.85 -20.64 -3.81
CA VAL A 167 6.03 -19.20 -3.62
C VAL A 167 5.88 -18.82 -2.15
N ASP A 168 6.91 -18.15 -1.62
CA ASP A 168 7.05 -17.86 -0.19
C ASP A 168 6.45 -16.51 0.22
N SER A 169 5.94 -15.71 -0.73
CA SER A 169 5.45 -14.35 -0.48
C SER A 169 3.91 -14.25 -0.43
N PRO A 170 3.32 -13.78 0.69
CA PRO A 170 1.89 -13.50 0.80
C PRO A 170 1.41 -12.31 -0.06
N TYR A 171 2.34 -11.53 -0.60
CA TYR A 171 2.06 -10.35 -1.41
C TYR A 171 2.22 -10.58 -2.93
N GLY A 172 2.60 -11.80 -3.35
CA GLY A 172 3.01 -12.10 -4.73
C GLY A 172 4.50 -11.81 -4.97
N THR A 173 4.98 -12.00 -6.20
CA THR A 173 6.41 -11.90 -6.57
C THR A 173 6.70 -10.88 -7.67
N GLU A 174 5.68 -10.35 -8.33
CA GLU A 174 5.79 -9.50 -9.51
C GLU A 174 5.71 -8.00 -9.19
N TRP A 175 5.87 -7.64 -7.91
CA TRP A 175 5.93 -6.25 -7.44
C TRP A 175 7.38 -5.84 -7.14
N ASP A 176 7.70 -4.57 -7.37
CA ASP A 176 8.97 -3.96 -6.96
C ASP A 176 8.82 -3.14 -5.67
N ILE A 177 7.66 -2.51 -5.50
CA ILE A 177 7.29 -1.76 -4.29
C ILE A 177 5.82 -1.98 -3.94
N LEU A 178 5.56 -2.14 -2.64
CA LEU A 178 4.23 -2.04 -2.03
C LEU A 178 4.18 -0.74 -1.23
N TRP A 179 3.33 0.20 -1.65
CA TRP A 179 3.28 1.54 -1.06
C TRP A 179 2.24 1.64 0.05
N LEU A 180 2.62 1.20 1.25
CA LEU A 180 1.72 1.00 2.38
C LEU A 180 1.44 2.28 3.19
N GLY A 181 2.41 3.19 3.25
CA GLY A 181 2.33 4.47 3.95
C GLY A 181 2.59 5.64 3.01
N ASN A 182 1.51 6.15 2.41
CA ASN A 182 1.50 7.29 1.51
C ASN A 182 0.58 8.40 2.03
N CYS A 183 0.83 9.63 1.61
CA CYS A 183 -0.05 10.78 1.88
C CYS A 183 -0.79 11.27 0.63
N ALA A 184 -0.42 10.75 -0.55
CA ALA A 184 -1.16 10.85 -1.80
C ALA A 184 -0.87 9.59 -2.65
N ALA A 185 -1.86 9.13 -3.42
CA ALA A 185 -1.71 7.98 -4.31
C ALA A 185 -2.64 8.10 -5.52
N LYS A 186 -2.14 7.91 -6.75
CA LYS A 186 -2.99 7.71 -7.95
C LYS A 186 -2.90 6.29 -8.46
N ALA A 187 -4.05 5.74 -8.84
CA ALA A 187 -4.10 4.48 -9.55
C ALA A 187 -3.47 4.59 -10.95
N ASP A 188 -3.03 3.47 -11.48
CA ASP A 188 -2.62 3.34 -12.86
C ASP A 188 -3.84 3.38 -13.79
N HIS A 189 -3.93 4.41 -14.61
CA HIS A 189 -5.06 4.61 -15.53
C HIS A 189 -5.09 3.62 -16.69
N TRP A 190 -4.14 2.69 -16.77
CA TRP A 190 -4.15 1.56 -17.70
C TRP A 190 -4.63 0.25 -17.06
N ASP A 191 -4.82 0.21 -15.74
CA ASP A 191 -5.28 -0.97 -15.02
C ASP A 191 -6.69 -0.73 -14.46
N ASP A 192 -7.68 -1.39 -15.04
CA ASP A 192 -9.09 -1.31 -14.64
C ASP A 192 -9.41 -2.09 -13.36
N ARG A 193 -8.41 -2.80 -12.81
CA ARG A 193 -8.55 -3.67 -11.65
C ARG A 193 -8.28 -2.92 -10.35
N ARG A 194 -9.06 -3.28 -9.33
CA ARG A 194 -8.85 -2.88 -7.94
C ARG A 194 -9.38 -3.92 -6.96
N PHE A 195 -8.84 -3.92 -5.75
CA PHE A 195 -9.39 -4.69 -4.64
C PHE A 195 -10.07 -3.73 -3.67
N VAL A 196 -11.33 -4.00 -3.34
CA VAL A 196 -12.20 -3.06 -2.64
C VAL A 196 -12.57 -3.62 -1.27
N LEU A 197 -12.25 -2.89 -0.21
CA LEU A 197 -12.76 -3.13 1.14
C LEU A 197 -13.82 -2.07 1.43
N GLU A 198 -15.09 -2.48 1.49
CA GLU A 198 -16.20 -1.62 1.92
C GLU A 198 -16.41 -1.74 3.42
N ASN A 199 -16.96 -0.68 4.02
CA ASN A 199 -17.21 -0.58 5.46
C ASN A 199 -15.95 -0.87 6.29
N ASP A 200 -14.79 -0.45 5.78
CA ASP A 200 -13.53 -0.54 6.51
C ASP A 200 -13.50 0.52 7.60
N THR A 201 -13.67 0.09 8.85
CA THR A 201 -13.67 0.95 10.04
C THR A 201 -12.30 1.59 10.31
N THR A 202 -11.24 1.08 9.68
CA THR A 202 -9.88 1.66 9.73
C THR A 202 -9.59 2.62 8.59
N ALA A 203 -10.49 2.75 7.62
CA ALA A 203 -10.34 3.70 6.52
C ALA A 203 -11.01 5.03 6.90
N ASP A 204 -10.22 6.11 6.89
CA ASP A 204 -10.77 7.45 7.10
C ASP A 204 -11.94 7.71 6.13
N PRO A 205 -13.10 8.19 6.63
CA PRO A 205 -14.23 8.49 5.79
C PRO A 205 -13.86 9.64 4.86
N SER A 206 -14.38 9.60 3.63
CA SER A 206 -14.09 10.57 2.57
C SER A 206 -14.12 12.03 3.00
N GLU A 207 -15.00 12.39 3.92
CA GLU A 207 -15.25 13.72 4.46
C GLU A 207 -14.16 14.20 5.42
N LEU A 208 -13.44 13.27 6.07
CA LEU A 208 -12.37 13.55 7.01
C LEU A 208 -10.97 13.41 6.38
N ARG A 209 -10.89 13.02 5.11
CA ARG A 209 -9.62 12.93 4.36
C ARG A 209 -9.10 14.33 4.06
N SER A 210 -8.38 14.91 5.01
CA SER A 210 -7.75 16.24 4.88
C SER A 210 -6.34 16.20 4.26
N TYR A 211 -5.91 15.03 3.81
CA TYR A 211 -4.58 14.76 3.24
C TYR A 211 -4.65 14.59 1.71
N GLY A 212 -3.50 14.37 1.05
CA GLY A 212 -3.27 14.62 -0.38
C GLY A 212 -4.15 13.92 -1.43
N ILE A 213 -3.72 13.96 -2.69
CA ILE A 213 -4.50 13.48 -3.84
C ILE A 213 -4.76 11.97 -3.71
N GLY A 214 -6.02 11.56 -3.57
CA GLY A 214 -6.43 10.15 -3.63
C GLY A 214 -6.39 9.56 -5.05
N PRO A 215 -6.90 8.33 -5.29
CA PRO A 215 -6.75 7.56 -6.55
C PRO A 215 -7.41 8.16 -7.81
N GLY A 216 -7.70 9.46 -7.82
CA GLY A 216 -8.31 10.21 -8.91
C GLY A 216 -9.83 10.14 -8.85
N THR A 217 -10.44 10.21 -10.03
CA THR A 217 -11.90 10.16 -10.26
C THR A 217 -12.49 8.75 -10.14
N MET A 218 -11.74 7.80 -9.59
CA MET A 218 -12.15 6.41 -9.45
C MET A 218 -13.45 6.31 -8.61
N TYR A 219 -14.41 5.50 -9.07
CA TYR A 219 -15.71 5.36 -8.42
C TYR A 219 -15.59 4.87 -6.96
N TRP A 220 -16.17 5.59 -6.00
CA TRP A 220 -16.17 5.19 -4.60
C TRP A 220 -17.49 4.50 -4.22
N PRO A 221 -17.47 3.22 -3.80
CA PRO A 221 -18.68 2.52 -3.39
C PRO A 221 -19.24 2.98 -2.03
N GLY A 222 -18.46 3.69 -1.22
CA GLY A 222 -18.90 4.25 0.05
C GLY A 222 -17.84 5.13 0.73
N SER A 223 -18.21 5.82 1.81
CA SER A 223 -17.32 6.73 2.55
C SER A 223 -16.18 6.00 3.28
N HIS A 224 -16.49 4.87 3.92
CA HIS A 224 -15.53 3.98 4.60
C HIS A 224 -15.05 2.88 3.64
N THR A 225 -14.32 3.31 2.60
CA THR A 225 -13.77 2.38 1.60
C THR A 225 -12.27 2.51 1.54
N ARG A 226 -11.59 1.36 1.50
CA ARG A 226 -10.17 1.24 1.15
C ARG A 226 -10.00 0.49 -0.17
N LEU A 227 -9.10 0.98 -1.00
CA LEU A 227 -8.80 0.43 -2.31
C LEU A 227 -7.33 -0.01 -2.36
N VAL A 228 -7.08 -1.20 -2.89
CA VAL A 228 -5.75 -1.65 -3.32
C VAL A 228 -5.72 -1.66 -4.84
N PHE A 229 -4.67 -1.11 -5.45
CA PHE A 229 -4.59 -0.93 -6.90
C PHE A 229 -3.15 -0.86 -7.40
N SER A 230 -2.94 -1.15 -8.68
CA SER A 230 -1.69 -0.81 -9.36
C SER A 230 -1.50 0.71 -9.32
N GLN A 231 -0.37 1.19 -8.80
CA GLN A 231 -0.15 2.61 -8.51
C GLN A 231 0.75 3.25 -9.58
N SER A 232 0.39 4.47 -10.01
CA SER A 232 1.19 5.27 -10.97
C SER A 232 1.76 6.55 -10.37
N TYR A 233 1.31 6.94 -9.18
CA TYR A 233 1.82 8.12 -8.47
C TYR A 233 1.70 7.92 -6.96
N GLY A 234 2.69 8.37 -6.20
CA GLY A 234 2.70 8.31 -4.74
C GLY A 234 3.51 9.45 -4.12
N VAL A 235 3.13 9.87 -2.91
CA VAL A 235 3.85 10.87 -2.11
C VAL A 235 3.95 10.37 -0.68
N CYS A 236 5.01 10.76 0.01
CA CYS A 236 5.43 10.26 1.32
C CYS A 236 5.90 8.80 1.27
N THR A 237 6.91 8.48 2.06
CA THR A 237 7.50 7.14 2.20
C THR A 237 7.47 6.63 3.63
N THR A 238 6.48 7.09 4.41
CA THR A 238 6.31 6.71 5.83
C THR A 238 6.41 5.20 6.03
N ALA A 239 5.87 4.42 5.09
CA ALA A 239 6.31 3.05 4.89
C ALA A 239 6.15 2.56 3.45
N TYR A 240 7.07 1.72 3.01
CA TYR A 240 6.94 0.93 1.79
C TYR A 240 7.64 -0.41 1.95
N ALA A 241 7.13 -1.45 1.28
CA ALA A 241 7.91 -2.66 1.08
C ALA A 241 8.65 -2.60 -0.26
N VAL A 242 9.81 -3.22 -0.33
CA VAL A 242 10.62 -3.32 -1.54
C VAL A 242 11.08 -4.76 -1.75
N SER A 243 10.96 -5.26 -2.97
CA SER A 243 11.48 -6.58 -3.34
C SER A 243 12.97 -6.49 -3.69
N GLN A 244 13.68 -7.60 -3.69
CA GLN A 244 15.10 -7.59 -4.05
C GLN A 244 15.35 -6.96 -5.43
N SER A 245 14.52 -7.32 -6.42
CA SER A 245 14.59 -6.73 -7.76
C SER A 245 14.28 -5.24 -7.75
N GLY A 246 13.26 -4.84 -6.97
CA GLY A 246 12.90 -3.45 -6.75
C GLY A 246 14.06 -2.64 -6.18
N ALA A 247 14.77 -3.19 -5.19
CA ALA A 247 15.92 -2.54 -4.57
C ALA A 247 17.06 -2.31 -5.57
N ARG A 248 17.35 -3.28 -6.45
CA ARG A 248 18.34 -3.11 -7.53
C ARG A 248 17.94 -2.02 -8.52
N LYS A 249 16.66 -1.99 -8.93
CA LYS A 249 16.12 -0.96 -9.82
C LYS A 249 16.20 0.42 -9.16
N MET A 250 15.81 0.54 -7.89
CA MET A 250 15.91 1.78 -7.12
C MET A 250 17.36 2.26 -7.00
N LEU A 251 18.33 1.39 -6.68
CA LEU A 251 19.75 1.78 -6.64
C LEU A 251 20.25 2.29 -8.00
N TYR A 252 19.83 1.68 -9.09
CA TYR A 252 20.17 2.15 -10.44
C TYR A 252 19.59 3.53 -10.71
N HIS A 253 18.28 3.73 -10.48
CA HIS A 253 17.61 4.99 -10.78
C HIS A 253 18.03 6.13 -9.83
N LEU A 254 18.14 5.86 -8.54
CA LEU A 254 18.43 6.84 -7.49
C LEU A 254 19.93 7.04 -7.23
N GLY A 255 20.80 6.23 -7.86
CA GLY A 255 22.25 6.31 -7.68
C GLY A 255 23.02 6.54 -8.97
N LEU A 256 22.52 6.04 -10.11
CA LEU A 256 23.26 5.99 -11.37
C LEU A 256 22.56 6.71 -12.53
N GLN A 257 21.32 7.17 -12.37
CA GLN A 257 20.59 7.94 -13.37
C GLN A 257 20.43 9.40 -12.94
N PRO A 258 20.30 10.33 -13.90
CA PRO A 258 19.95 11.71 -13.59
C PRO A 258 18.56 11.80 -12.94
N PHE A 259 18.50 12.35 -11.74
CA PHE A 259 17.27 12.81 -11.10
C PHE A 259 17.59 14.01 -10.19
N ASN A 260 16.57 14.80 -9.86
CA ASN A 260 16.70 15.92 -8.94
C ASN A 260 15.39 16.17 -8.19
N ALA A 261 14.97 15.19 -7.39
CA ALA A 261 13.73 15.25 -6.63
C ALA A 261 13.88 14.51 -5.29
N PRO A 262 13.05 14.83 -4.28
CA PRO A 262 12.89 14.00 -3.10
C PRO A 262 12.60 12.53 -3.45
N LEU A 263 12.94 11.62 -2.52
CA LEU A 263 12.88 10.17 -2.74
C LEU A 263 11.50 9.71 -3.22
N ASP A 264 10.44 10.14 -2.54
CA ASP A 264 9.06 9.77 -2.84
C ASP A 264 8.65 10.19 -4.27
N LEU A 265 9.00 11.40 -4.70
CA LEU A 265 8.73 11.86 -6.06
C LEU A 265 9.55 11.10 -7.11
N ALA A 266 10.79 10.71 -6.78
CA ALA A 266 11.59 9.87 -7.65
C ALA A 266 10.97 8.46 -7.80
N LEU A 267 10.51 7.84 -6.70
CA LEU A 267 9.78 6.57 -6.74
C LEU A 267 8.46 6.70 -7.50
N SER A 268 7.76 7.81 -7.34
CA SER A 268 6.55 8.11 -8.09
C SER A 268 6.80 8.16 -9.60
N ASP A 269 7.91 8.77 -10.04
CA ASP A 269 8.28 8.79 -11.46
C ASP A 269 8.59 7.39 -11.99
N MET A 270 9.26 6.56 -11.18
CA MET A 270 9.51 5.15 -11.51
C MET A 270 8.21 4.35 -11.68
N CYS A 271 7.25 4.51 -10.76
CA CYS A 271 5.94 3.83 -10.84
C CYS A 271 5.10 4.26 -12.05
N LYS A 272 5.21 5.54 -12.42
CA LYS A 272 4.55 6.11 -13.60
C LYS A 272 5.16 5.58 -14.89
N ASN A 273 6.49 5.48 -14.94
CA ASN A 273 7.22 5.18 -16.15
C ASN A 273 7.34 3.65 -16.40
N LYS A 274 6.42 3.13 -17.21
CA LYS A 274 6.35 1.70 -17.55
C LYS A 274 7.56 1.17 -18.32
N SER A 275 8.37 2.04 -18.95
CA SER A 275 9.59 1.60 -19.64
C SER A 275 10.67 1.05 -18.70
N SER A 276 10.58 1.37 -17.39
CA SER A 276 11.48 0.84 -16.36
C SER A 276 11.08 -0.55 -15.84
N ALA A 277 9.91 -1.08 -16.27
CA ALA A 277 9.30 -2.29 -15.73
C ALA A 277 9.30 -2.31 -14.19
N PHE A 278 9.01 -1.16 -13.58
CA PHE A 278 8.95 -0.97 -12.13
C PHE A 278 7.49 -1.04 -11.65
N ASN A 279 7.14 -2.13 -10.99
CA ASN A 279 5.77 -2.46 -10.64
C ASN A 279 5.44 -1.99 -9.22
N CYS A 280 4.44 -1.11 -9.11
CA CYS A 280 4.02 -0.53 -7.84
C CYS A 280 2.58 -0.92 -7.53
N ILE A 281 2.35 -1.44 -6.32
CA ILE A 281 1.01 -1.71 -5.80
C ILE A 281 0.79 -0.80 -4.60
N GLY A 282 -0.32 -0.09 -4.60
CA GLY A 282 -0.67 0.91 -3.60
C GLY A 282 -1.94 0.59 -2.86
N VAL A 283 -2.16 1.34 -1.78
CA VAL A 283 -3.40 1.32 -1.02
C VAL A 283 -3.83 2.74 -0.66
N TRP A 284 -5.13 3.02 -0.77
CA TRP A 284 -5.72 4.29 -0.36
C TRP A 284 -7.10 4.10 0.29
N PRO A 285 -7.37 4.69 1.47
CA PRO A 285 -6.43 5.34 2.40
C PRO A 285 -5.19 4.48 2.75
N PRO A 286 -4.10 5.05 3.27
CA PRO A 286 -2.89 4.28 3.60
C PRO A 286 -3.09 3.39 4.82
N LEU A 287 -2.35 2.28 4.91
CA LEU A 287 -2.35 1.39 6.09
C LEU A 287 -1.43 1.90 7.21
N ILE A 288 -0.44 2.69 6.82
CA ILE A 288 0.58 3.23 7.72
C ILE A 288 0.56 4.75 7.56
N GLY A 289 0.43 5.43 8.69
CA GLY A 289 0.38 6.88 8.77
C GLY A 289 1.50 7.41 9.64
N VAL A 290 1.38 8.68 10.01
CA VAL A 290 2.40 9.39 10.78
C VAL A 290 1.85 9.71 12.15
N TYR A 291 2.68 9.52 13.17
CA TYR A 291 2.37 9.93 14.54
C TYR A 291 3.11 11.21 14.93
N ARG A 292 2.38 12.09 15.62
CA ARG A 292 2.91 13.32 16.21
C ARG A 292 2.72 13.26 17.72
N ALA A 293 3.82 13.17 18.45
CA ALA A 293 3.81 13.22 19.91
C ALA A 293 3.41 14.61 20.41
N ALA A 294 2.82 14.67 21.61
CA ALA A 294 2.57 15.94 22.29
C ALA A 294 3.89 16.62 22.67
N GLY A 295 3.90 17.94 22.64
CA GLY A 295 5.07 18.77 22.88
C GLY A 295 5.79 19.17 21.59
N ARG A 296 7.07 19.44 21.71
CA ARG A 296 7.89 19.93 20.60
C ARG A 296 8.24 18.79 19.66
N TRP A 297 7.94 18.95 18.38
CA TRP A 297 8.37 18.04 17.33
C TRP A 297 9.23 18.79 16.30
N SER A 298 10.09 18.06 15.59
CA SER A 298 10.91 18.58 14.50
C SER A 298 10.87 17.63 13.32
N SER A 299 10.92 18.19 12.11
CA SER A 299 11.22 17.45 10.89
C SER A 299 12.73 17.50 10.66
N ASP A 300 13.32 16.34 10.41
CA ASP A 300 14.75 16.22 10.10
C ASP A 300 15.01 16.32 8.57
N ILE A 301 13.93 16.48 7.79
CA ILE A 301 13.96 16.55 6.32
C ILE A 301 13.67 17.97 5.80
N GLU A 302 12.64 18.62 6.35
CA GLU A 302 12.21 19.95 5.92
C GLU A 302 12.88 21.05 6.75
N ALA A 303 13.56 21.99 6.09
CA ALA A 303 14.17 23.13 6.75
C ALA A 303 13.11 24.02 7.42
N GLY A 304 13.17 24.13 8.75
CA GLY A 304 12.15 24.84 9.55
C GLY A 304 10.90 24.01 9.85
N GLY A 305 10.87 22.73 9.45
CA GLY A 305 9.82 21.80 9.81
C GLY A 305 9.88 21.42 11.29
N GLY A 306 8.73 21.50 11.95
CA GLY A 306 8.60 21.31 13.39
C GLY A 306 7.60 22.29 13.98
N GLY A 307 7.30 22.09 15.25
CA GLY A 307 6.32 22.91 15.95
C GLY A 307 6.04 22.38 17.34
N GLU A 308 4.97 22.90 17.93
CA GLU A 308 4.44 22.42 19.20
C GLU A 308 3.05 21.84 18.95
N VAL A 309 2.86 20.59 19.36
CA VAL A 309 1.60 19.87 19.26
C VAL A 309 1.04 19.77 20.67
N ALA A 310 -0.13 20.38 20.92
CA ALA A 310 -0.71 20.42 22.26
C ALA A 310 -1.16 19.04 22.74
N VAL A 311 -1.68 18.22 21.82
CA VAL A 311 -2.20 16.87 22.09
C VAL A 311 -1.68 15.96 21.00
N ALA A 312 -1.11 14.81 21.39
CA ALA A 312 -0.61 13.84 20.44
C ALA A 312 -1.72 13.38 19.49
N HIS A 313 -1.38 13.18 18.22
CA HIS A 313 -2.33 12.74 17.21
C HIS A 313 -1.67 11.81 16.19
N ALA A 314 -2.48 10.92 15.62
CA ALA A 314 -2.12 10.14 14.45
C ALA A 314 -2.76 10.74 13.21
N GLU A 315 -2.02 10.77 12.12
CA GLU A 315 -2.50 11.21 10.82
C GLU A 315 -2.72 10.00 9.92
N ARG A 316 -3.88 9.94 9.25
CA ARG A 316 -4.24 8.90 8.27
C ARG A 316 -4.44 7.49 8.85
N ILE A 317 -4.65 7.41 10.16
CA ILE A 317 -4.87 6.17 10.92
C ILE A 317 -6.05 6.39 11.85
N VAL A 318 -6.96 5.42 11.92
CA VAL A 318 -8.16 5.52 12.76
C VAL A 318 -7.88 4.99 14.16
N TYR A 319 -7.50 3.72 14.32
CA TYR A 319 -7.21 3.08 15.61
C TYR A 319 -5.72 3.00 15.87
N SER A 320 -5.08 4.18 16.01
CA SER A 320 -3.63 4.31 16.17
C SER A 320 -3.08 3.42 17.28
N ALA A 321 -2.11 2.59 16.92
CA ALA A 321 -1.37 1.75 17.83
C ALA A 321 -0.63 2.59 18.88
N ARG A 322 0.04 3.68 18.47
CA ARG A 322 0.74 4.59 19.40
C ARG A 322 -0.21 5.29 20.38
N MET A 323 -1.39 5.72 19.93
CA MET A 323 -2.40 6.34 20.80
C MET A 323 -3.08 5.32 21.73
N ASN A 324 -3.00 4.02 21.43
CA ASN A 324 -3.57 2.94 22.23
C ASN A 324 -2.52 2.16 23.06
N VAL A 325 -1.25 2.61 23.13
CA VAL A 325 -0.18 1.91 23.88
C VAL A 325 -0.54 1.62 25.33
N GLU A 326 -1.14 2.57 26.04
CA GLU A 326 -1.53 2.36 27.44
C GLU A 326 -2.58 1.25 27.57
N ARG A 327 -3.54 1.17 26.63
CA ARG A 327 -4.58 0.14 26.59
C ARG A 327 -3.98 -1.23 26.30
N LEU A 328 -3.08 -1.29 25.31
CA LEU A 328 -2.33 -2.50 24.96
C LEU A 328 -1.51 -3.02 26.15
N LEU A 329 -0.83 -2.14 26.89
CA LEU A 329 -0.05 -2.50 28.08
C LEU A 329 -0.93 -3.04 29.23
N ARG A 330 -2.18 -2.55 29.34
CA ARG A 330 -3.15 -3.02 30.34
C ARG A 330 -3.85 -4.32 29.92
N GLY A 331 -3.70 -4.76 28.67
CA GLY A 331 -4.40 -5.90 28.11
C GLY A 331 -5.89 -5.61 27.86
N ASP A 332 -6.24 -4.35 27.62
CA ASP A 332 -7.59 -3.95 27.24
C ASP A 332 -7.93 -4.55 25.85
N ASP A 333 -9.21 -4.88 25.65
CA ASP A 333 -9.74 -5.47 24.42
C ASP A 333 -10.48 -4.45 23.52
N ARG A 334 -10.47 -3.17 23.94
CA ARG A 334 -11.19 -2.07 23.29
C ARG A 334 -10.28 -0.88 23.00
N PHE A 335 -10.31 -0.43 21.76
CA PHE A 335 -9.40 0.58 21.22
C PHE A 335 -10.15 1.84 20.80
N VAL A 336 -9.54 2.99 21.05
CA VAL A 336 -10.12 4.31 20.78
C VAL A 336 -9.60 4.83 19.45
N ALA A 337 -10.51 5.40 18.65
CA ALA A 337 -10.15 6.11 17.43
C ALA A 337 -9.37 7.41 17.73
N ALA A 338 -8.35 7.68 16.92
CA ALA A 338 -7.42 8.80 17.03
C ALA A 338 -8.06 10.16 16.75
N ASN A 339 -9.09 10.22 15.90
CA ASN A 339 -9.74 11.45 15.50
C ASN A 339 -11.11 11.63 16.20
N PRO A 340 -11.34 12.74 16.91
CA PRO A 340 -12.60 13.03 17.61
C PRO A 340 -13.84 13.05 16.70
N GLY A 341 -13.67 13.25 15.38
CA GLY A 341 -14.75 13.22 14.38
C GLY A 341 -15.42 11.84 14.19
N PHE A 342 -14.79 10.77 14.68
CA PHE A 342 -15.39 9.43 14.77
C PHE A 342 -16.22 9.23 16.06
N SER A 343 -16.25 10.26 16.94
CA SER A 343 -16.92 10.35 18.24
C SER A 343 -16.83 9.09 19.11
N GLU A 344 -15.97 9.09 20.13
CA GLU A 344 -15.98 8.15 21.29
C GLU A 344 -16.07 6.63 20.98
N THR A 345 -15.88 6.21 19.73
CA THR A 345 -16.19 4.83 19.35
C THR A 345 -15.02 3.95 19.76
N GLU A 346 -15.19 3.28 20.90
CA GLU A 346 -14.35 2.16 21.29
C GLU A 346 -14.83 0.90 20.58
N LEU A 347 -13.94 0.29 19.79
CA LEU A 347 -14.20 -0.98 19.11
C LEU A 347 -13.28 -2.08 19.61
N THR A 348 -13.77 -3.30 19.57
CA THR A 348 -12.99 -4.51 19.77
C THR A 348 -12.15 -4.84 18.54
N MET A 349 -11.13 -5.69 18.69
CA MET A 349 -10.31 -6.11 17.54
C MET A 349 -11.15 -6.70 16.40
N ASP A 350 -12.14 -7.55 16.71
CA ASP A 350 -13.02 -8.18 15.73
C ASP A 350 -13.87 -7.16 14.95
N GLU A 351 -14.31 -6.10 15.62
CA GLU A 351 -15.07 -5.00 14.98
C GLU A 351 -14.16 -4.13 14.08
N ILE A 352 -12.90 -3.96 14.46
CA ILE A 352 -11.91 -3.20 13.70
C ILE A 352 -11.47 -3.97 12.45
N SER A 353 -11.32 -5.30 12.54
CA SER A 353 -10.83 -6.16 11.44
C SER A 353 -11.95 -6.78 10.57
N ALA A 354 -13.21 -6.40 10.79
CA ALA A 354 -14.37 -7.03 10.15
C ALA A 354 -14.43 -6.89 8.62
N ALA A 355 -13.73 -5.92 8.03
CA ALA A 355 -13.82 -5.64 6.59
C ALA A 355 -13.11 -6.70 5.75
N ILE A 356 -13.85 -7.32 4.84
CA ILE A 356 -13.33 -8.29 3.87
C ILE A 356 -13.35 -7.68 2.49
N GLY A 357 -12.20 -7.70 1.82
CA GLY A 357 -12.07 -7.13 0.49
C GLY A 357 -12.52 -8.09 -0.62
N ARG A 358 -12.84 -7.54 -1.78
CA ARG A 358 -13.20 -8.29 -2.99
C ARG A 358 -12.47 -7.75 -4.22
N PRO A 359 -12.18 -8.61 -5.21
CA PRO A 359 -11.68 -8.16 -6.51
C PRO A 359 -12.79 -7.44 -7.30
N GLU A 360 -12.42 -6.38 -8.02
CA GLU A 360 -13.34 -5.60 -8.85
C GLU A 360 -12.64 -5.10 -10.12
N ARG A 361 -13.33 -5.22 -11.27
CA ARG A 361 -12.95 -4.56 -12.52
C ARG A 361 -13.91 -3.41 -12.79
N LEU A 362 -13.38 -2.22 -13.04
CA LEU A 362 -14.16 -1.05 -13.39
C LEU A 362 -14.74 -1.20 -14.81
N SER A 363 -16.02 -0.88 -14.97
CA SER A 363 -16.62 -0.78 -16.31
C SER A 363 -16.03 0.42 -17.08
N GLU A 364 -16.12 0.41 -18.42
CA GLU A 364 -15.62 1.52 -19.25
C GLU A 364 -16.19 2.90 -18.83
N THR A 365 -17.41 2.95 -18.31
CA THR A 365 -18.05 4.18 -17.81
C THR A 365 -17.45 4.68 -16.50
N ASN A 366 -16.91 3.78 -15.68
CA ASN A 366 -16.31 4.08 -14.38
C ASN A 366 -14.77 4.24 -14.48
N PHE A 367 -14.20 3.99 -15.66
CA PHE A 367 -12.77 4.03 -15.93
C PHE A 367 -12.32 5.26 -16.75
N LYS A 368 -13.18 5.78 -17.64
CA LYS A 368 -12.80 6.89 -18.54
C LYS A 368 -13.08 8.27 -17.96
N TRP A 369 -12.17 8.86 -17.16
CA TRP A 369 -12.06 10.32 -17.01
C TRP A 369 -10.66 10.76 -16.51
N GLU A 370 -9.67 10.75 -17.40
CA GLU A 370 -8.50 11.68 -17.38
C GLU A 370 -7.76 11.71 -18.73
N GLN A 371 -8.46 11.57 -19.86
CA GLN A 371 -7.92 11.99 -21.17
C GLN A 371 -8.25 13.48 -21.39
N GLY A 372 -7.56 14.34 -20.66
CA GLY A 372 -7.81 15.78 -20.71
C GLY A 372 -6.77 16.58 -19.94
N HIS A 373 -5.55 16.64 -20.47
CA HIS A 373 -4.73 17.84 -20.71
C HIS A 373 -3.26 17.50 -20.90
#